data_AF-A0A7C1FC61-F1
#
_entry.id   AF-A0A7C1FC61-F1
#
_cell.length_a   1.000
_cell.length_b   1.000
_cell.length_c   1.000
_cell.angle_alpha   90.00
_cell.angle_beta   90.00
_cell.angle_gamma   90.00
#
_symmetry.space_group_name_H-M   'P 1'
#
loop_
_entity.id
_entity.type
_entity.pdbx_description
1 polymer ?
#
loop_
_entity_poly.entity_id
_entity_poly.type
_entity_poly.pdbx_seq_one_letter_code
_entity_poly.pdbx_strand_id
1 'polypeptide(L)'
;GVKNLQGCMPPLEKYMTHFFGLWQNLVNIHHLVKPKLTIVDALVAQEGFGPVYGEPKEMGLLIAGDNPVAVDAVCMRIMGLKPTDSPAVYLAYIQGIGPIEEENIEVVGNSIEEVRSPFLLPEINLSNGPHF
;
A
#
# COMPACT_ATOMS: atom_id res chain seq x y z
N GLY A 1 -2.59 -1.73 -4.16
CA GLY A 1 -2.58 -2.97 -4.96
C GLY A 1 -2.94 -4.16 -4.11
N VAL A 2 -1.97 -4.70 -3.36
CA VAL A 2 -2.04 -5.98 -2.65
C VAL A 2 -3.28 -6.08 -1.75
N LYS A 3 -3.57 -5.03 -0.98
CA LYS A 3 -4.71 -4.97 -0.03
C LYS A 3 -6.09 -5.05 -0.71
N ASN A 4 -6.18 -4.61 -1.97
CA ASN A 4 -7.46 -4.41 -2.68
C ASN A 4 -8.24 -5.73 -2.85
N LEU A 5 -7.53 -6.85 -3.05
CA LEU A 5 -8.16 -8.15 -3.24
C LEU A 5 -8.81 -8.73 -1.98
N GLN A 6 -8.63 -8.12 -0.81
CA GLN A 6 -9.45 -8.45 0.36
C GLN A 6 -10.95 -8.29 0.07
N GLY A 7 -11.33 -7.45 -0.90
CA GLY A 7 -12.71 -7.32 -1.38
C GLY A 7 -13.27 -8.58 -2.05
N CYS A 8 -12.42 -9.50 -2.51
CA CYS A 8 -12.82 -10.77 -3.11
C CYS A 8 -13.21 -11.83 -2.07
N MET A 9 -12.92 -11.59 -0.78
CA MET A 9 -13.26 -12.51 0.30
C MET A 9 -14.72 -12.34 0.73
N PRO A 10 -15.48 -13.43 0.97
CA PRO A 10 -16.82 -13.31 1.52
C PRO A 10 -16.80 -12.69 2.93
N PRO A 11 -17.92 -12.10 3.39
CA PRO A 11 -17.91 -11.21 4.56
C PRO A 11 -17.37 -11.83 5.84
N LEU A 12 -17.73 -13.08 6.15
CA LEU A 12 -17.29 -13.76 7.37
C LEU A 12 -15.79 -14.03 7.33
N GLU A 13 -15.29 -14.56 6.23
CA GLU A 13 -13.89 -14.88 6.02
C GLU A 13 -13.05 -13.60 5.96
N LYS A 14 -13.56 -12.53 5.34
CA LYS A 14 -12.92 -11.21 5.35
C LYS A 14 -12.73 -10.69 6.78
N TYR A 15 -13.73 -10.88 7.64
CA TYR A 15 -13.63 -10.53 9.07
C TYR A 15 -12.62 -11.41 9.78
N MET A 16 -12.72 -12.73 9.64
CA MET A 16 -11.81 -13.68 10.29
C MET A 16 -10.34 -13.43 9.91
N THR A 17 -10.06 -13.27 8.63
CA THR A 17 -8.71 -13.01 8.12
C THR A 17 -8.15 -11.66 8.57
N HIS A 18 -8.98 -10.70 9.00
CA HIS A 18 -8.50 -9.45 9.59
C HIS A 18 -7.81 -9.68 10.95
N PHE A 19 -8.34 -10.61 11.75
CA PHE A 19 -7.78 -10.96 13.06
C PHE A 19 -6.72 -12.06 12.97
N PHE A 20 -6.89 -13.00 12.04
CA PHE A 20 -6.05 -14.18 11.93
C PHE A 20 -5.18 -14.13 10.66
N GLY A 21 -3.95 -13.66 10.82
CA GLY A 21 -2.94 -13.72 9.76
C GLY A 21 -3.23 -12.79 8.57
N LEU A 22 -3.65 -11.55 8.83
CA LEU A 22 -4.03 -10.58 7.80
C LEU A 22 -3.02 -10.52 6.66
N TRP A 23 -1.74 -10.29 6.96
CA TRP A 23 -0.71 -10.11 5.92
C TRP A 23 -0.60 -11.32 4.99
N GLN A 24 -0.54 -12.54 5.54
CA GLN A 24 -0.46 -13.75 4.73
C GLN A 24 -1.74 -13.98 3.92
N ASN A 25 -2.91 -13.69 4.48
CA ASN A 25 -4.17 -13.81 3.74
C ASN A 25 -4.24 -12.84 2.56
N LEU A 26 -3.77 -11.60 2.72
CA LEU A 26 -3.69 -10.65 1.59
C LEU A 26 -2.86 -11.21 0.45
N VAL A 27 -1.72 -11.83 0.77
CA VAL A 27 -0.82 -12.45 -0.21
C VAL A 27 -1.44 -13.71 -0.84
N ASN A 28 -2.08 -14.56 -0.03
CA ASN A 28 -2.71 -15.80 -0.50
C ASN A 28 -3.75 -15.58 -1.59
N ILE A 29 -4.51 -14.49 -1.51
CA ILE A 29 -5.55 -14.19 -2.51
C ILE A 29 -4.92 -14.00 -3.90
N HIS A 30 -3.70 -13.47 -4.00
CA HIS A 30 -3.00 -13.27 -5.28
C HIS A 30 -2.57 -14.57 -5.97
N HIS A 31 -2.49 -15.68 -5.23
CA HIS A 31 -2.24 -16.99 -5.85
C HIS A 31 -3.46 -17.51 -6.61
N LEU A 32 -4.66 -17.09 -6.22
CA LEU A 32 -5.93 -17.50 -6.84
C LEU A 32 -6.45 -16.46 -7.83
N VAL A 33 -6.41 -15.19 -7.45
CA VAL A 33 -6.88 -14.06 -8.25
C VAL A 33 -5.66 -13.25 -8.69
N LYS A 34 -5.41 -13.19 -9.99
CA LYS A 34 -4.23 -12.53 -10.56
C LYS A 34 -4.66 -11.30 -11.37
N PRO A 35 -4.73 -10.11 -10.74
CA PRO A 35 -5.09 -8.88 -11.45
C PRO A 35 -4.14 -8.67 -12.62
N LYS A 36 -4.70 -8.30 -13.77
CA LYS A 36 -3.92 -7.92 -14.96
C LYS A 36 -3.59 -6.43 -14.99
N LEU A 37 -4.32 -5.64 -14.20
CA LEU A 37 -4.16 -4.22 -14.08
C LEU A 37 -4.56 -3.81 -12.67
N THR A 38 -3.70 -3.03 -12.02
CA THR A 38 -3.94 -2.37 -10.74
C THR A 38 -3.91 -0.88 -10.99
N ILE A 39 -4.91 -0.15 -10.49
CA ILE A 39 -4.99 1.31 -10.58
C ILE A 39 -5.17 1.83 -9.16
N VAL A 40 -4.43 2.88 -8.82
CA VAL A 40 -4.54 3.64 -7.58
C VAL A 40 -4.96 5.05 -7.97
N ASP A 41 -6.17 5.41 -7.54
CA ASP A 41 -6.62 6.80 -7.52
C ASP A 41 -5.91 7.49 -6.36
N ALA A 42 -5.01 8.41 -6.70
CA ALA A 42 -4.27 9.24 -5.77
C ALA A 42 -4.48 10.71 -6.13
N LEU A 43 -5.69 11.11 -6.51
CA LEU A 43 -6.04 12.53 -6.63
C LEU A 43 -5.89 13.21 -5.26
N VAL A 44 -6.55 12.63 -4.25
CA VAL A 44 -6.40 12.99 -2.84
C VAL A 44 -6.03 11.74 -2.06
N ALA A 45 -4.88 11.78 -1.40
CA ALA A 45 -4.42 10.73 -0.50
C ALA A 45 -4.70 11.11 0.97
N GLN A 46 -4.27 10.26 1.91
CA GLN A 46 -4.40 10.51 3.34
C GLN A 46 -3.05 10.29 4.03
N GLU A 47 -2.65 11.22 4.90
CA GLU A 47 -1.44 11.11 5.73
C GLU A 47 -1.76 11.27 7.23
N GLY A 48 -0.77 11.05 8.10
CA GLY A 48 -0.96 11.08 9.54
C GLY A 48 -1.69 9.83 10.06
N PHE A 49 -2.67 10.02 10.96
CA PHE A 49 -3.32 8.92 11.69
C PHE A 49 -4.49 8.26 10.93
N GLY A 50 -4.22 7.86 9.68
CA GLY A 50 -5.18 7.12 8.84
C GLY A 50 -5.48 5.69 9.34
N PRO A 51 -6.48 5.00 8.77
CA PRO A 51 -7.40 5.51 7.74
C PRO A 51 -8.57 6.34 8.31
N VAL A 52 -8.76 6.37 9.63
CA VAL A 52 -9.94 7.00 10.26
C VAL A 52 -9.71 8.48 10.61
N TYR A 53 -8.51 8.84 11.07
CA TYR A 53 -8.19 10.18 11.62
C TYR A 53 -7.02 10.85 10.89
N GLY A 54 -6.75 10.45 9.65
CA GLY A 54 -5.69 11.06 8.85
C GLY A 54 -6.18 12.31 8.12
N GLU A 55 -5.24 13.17 7.74
CA GLU A 55 -5.48 14.42 7.03
C GLU A 55 -5.42 14.20 5.50
N PRO A 56 -6.29 14.88 4.72
CA PRO A 56 -6.25 14.80 3.28
C PRO A 56 -4.97 15.45 2.73
N LYS A 57 -4.38 14.81 1.71
CA LYS A 57 -3.22 15.32 1.00
C LYS A 57 -3.47 15.30 -0.51
N GLU A 58 -3.54 16.47 -1.09
CA GLU A 58 -3.65 16.64 -2.55
C GLU A 58 -2.36 16.12 -3.22
N MET A 59 -2.53 15.18 -4.16
CA MET A 59 -1.43 14.55 -4.89
C MET A 59 -1.64 14.70 -6.41
N GLY A 60 -2.89 14.62 -6.89
CA GLY A 60 -3.21 14.80 -8.31
C GLY A 60 -2.69 13.69 -9.21
N LEU A 61 -2.49 12.48 -8.67
CA LEU A 61 -1.86 11.36 -9.38
C LEU A 61 -2.85 10.25 -9.71
N LEU A 62 -2.62 9.60 -10.86
CA LEU A 62 -3.18 8.30 -11.17
C LEU A 62 -2.01 7.34 -11.41
N ILE A 63 -1.92 6.27 -10.63
CA ILE A 63 -0.83 5.30 -10.72
C ILE A 63 -1.42 3.97 -11.18
N ALA A 64 -0.87 3.39 -12.23
CA ALA A 64 -1.35 2.13 -12.76
C ALA A 64 -0.19 1.23 -13.20
N GLY A 65 -0.41 -0.07 -13.13
CA GLY A 65 0.57 -1.07 -13.55
C GLY A 65 -0.03 -2.47 -13.59
N ASP A 66 0.68 -3.38 -14.24
CA ASP A 66 0.25 -4.77 -14.43
C ASP A 66 0.62 -5.67 -13.24
N ASN A 67 1.52 -5.22 -12.36
CA ASN A 67 1.90 -5.92 -11.13
C ASN A 67 1.47 -5.15 -9.87
N PRO A 68 0.64 -5.74 -8.99
CA PRO A 68 0.13 -5.05 -7.80
C PRO A 68 1.21 -4.72 -6.75
N VAL A 69 2.27 -5.52 -6.67
CA VAL A 69 3.39 -5.31 -5.74
C VAL A 69 4.26 -4.16 -6.23
N ALA A 70 4.57 -4.14 -7.54
CA ALA A 70 5.32 -3.04 -8.16
C ALA A 70 4.59 -1.70 -8.02
N VAL A 71 3.27 -1.68 -8.28
CA VAL A 71 2.43 -0.48 -8.10
C VAL A 71 2.49 0.02 -6.65
N ASP A 72 2.33 -0.86 -5.66
CA ASP A 72 2.42 -0.44 -4.25
C ASP A 72 3.83 0.02 -3.88
N ALA A 73 4.88 -0.62 -4.41
CA ALA A 73 6.26 -0.21 -4.19
C ALA A 73 6.57 1.18 -4.78
N VAL A 74 5.99 1.52 -5.93
CA VAL A 74 6.08 2.87 -6.53
C VAL A 74 5.31 3.88 -5.67
N CYS A 75 4.06 3.59 -5.29
CA CYS A 75 3.28 4.45 -4.38
C CYS A 75 4.05 4.73 -3.08
N MET A 76 4.65 3.71 -2.47
CA MET A 76 5.42 3.87 -1.24
C MET A 76 6.64 4.79 -1.43
N ARG A 77 7.39 4.67 -2.53
CA ARG A 77 8.51 5.56 -2.82
C ARG A 77 8.06 7.02 -3.02
N ILE A 78 6.94 7.23 -3.72
CA ILE A 78 6.32 8.55 -3.89
C ILE A 78 5.97 9.16 -2.52
N MET A 79 5.46 8.35 -1.60
CA MET A 79 5.17 8.73 -0.21
C MET A 79 6.43 8.89 0.66
N GLY A 80 7.63 8.67 0.13
CA GLY A 80 8.89 8.74 0.87
C GLY A 80 9.18 7.54 1.77
N LEU A 81 8.51 6.40 1.55
CA LEU A 81 8.61 5.17 2.33
C LEU A 81 9.39 4.09 1.57
N LYS A 82 9.97 3.12 2.29
CA LYS A 82 10.61 1.96 1.65
C LYS A 82 9.58 0.85 1.45
N PRO A 83 9.53 0.18 0.28
CA PRO A 83 8.60 -0.93 0.05
C PRO A 83 8.65 -2.04 1.12
N THR A 84 9.82 -2.24 1.73
CA THR A 84 10.05 -3.19 2.82
C THR A 84 9.33 -2.85 4.13
N ASP A 85 8.92 -1.59 4.31
CA ASP A 85 8.25 -1.13 5.53
C ASP A 85 6.78 -1.59 5.59
N SER A 86 6.20 -2.01 4.45
CA SER A 86 4.85 -2.56 4.37
C SER A 86 4.90 -4.08 4.48
N PRO A 87 4.35 -4.69 5.56
CA PRO A 87 4.37 -6.14 5.72
C PRO A 87 3.71 -6.89 4.57
N ALA A 88 2.62 -6.34 4.00
CA ALA A 88 1.91 -6.99 2.89
C ALA A 88 2.72 -6.97 1.58
N VAL A 89 3.36 -5.84 1.27
CA VAL A 89 4.18 -5.67 0.06
C VAL A 89 5.43 -6.53 0.16
N TYR A 90 6.13 -6.46 1.29
CA TYR A 90 7.34 -7.26 1.53
C TYR A 90 7.04 -8.76 1.52
N LEU A 91 5.95 -9.19 2.17
CA LEU A 91 5.55 -10.61 2.18
C LEU A 91 5.18 -11.12 0.79
N ALA A 92 4.53 -10.29 -0.04
CA ALA A 92 4.22 -10.65 -1.42
C ALA A 92 5.49 -10.77 -2.28
N TYR A 93 6.44 -9.85 -2.08
CA TYR A 93 7.75 -9.88 -2.72
C TYR A 93 8.54 -11.15 -2.40
N ILE A 94 8.69 -11.51 -1.12
CA ILE A 94 9.43 -12.73 -0.73
C ILE A 94 8.76 -14.02 -1.22
N GLN A 95 7.47 -13.97 -1.57
CA GLN A 95 6.72 -15.08 -2.17
C GLN A 95 6.68 -15.03 -3.71
N GLY A 96 7.45 -14.12 -4.32
CA GLY A 96 7.66 -14.06 -5.78
C GLY A 96 6.52 -13.45 -6.58
N ILE A 97 5.63 -12.65 -5.97
CA ILE A 97 4.48 -12.07 -6.68
C ILE A 97 4.87 -10.83 -7.51
N GLY A 98 5.92 -10.11 -7.13
CA GLY A 98 6.40 -9.00 -7.95
C GLY A 98 7.70 -8.44 -7.39
N PRO A 99 8.41 -7.63 -8.19
CA PRO A 99 9.59 -6.96 -7.71
C PRO A 99 9.21 -5.82 -6.78
N ILE A 100 10.15 -5.49 -5.88
CA ILE A 100 10.15 -4.21 -5.16
C ILE A 100 11.36 -3.37 -5.52
N GLU A 101 12.38 -3.97 -6.13
CA GLU A 101 13.61 -3.36 -6.60
C GLU A 101 13.34 -2.42 -7.77
N GLU A 102 13.99 -1.27 -7.78
CA GLU A 102 13.68 -0.18 -8.70
C GLU A 102 14.09 -0.51 -10.14
N GLU A 103 15.24 -1.15 -10.28
CA GLU A 103 15.78 -1.64 -11.55
C GLU A 103 14.87 -2.66 -12.26
N ASN A 104 13.95 -3.28 -11.53
CA ASN A 104 13.01 -4.27 -12.03
C ASN A 104 11.61 -3.68 -12.28
N ILE A 105 11.42 -2.37 -12.08
CA ILE A 105 10.15 -1.68 -12.27
C ILE A 105 10.36 -0.58 -13.32
N GLU A 106 9.81 -0.78 -14.51
CA GLU A 106 9.77 0.27 -15.54
C GLU A 106 8.68 1.30 -15.19
N VAL A 107 9.10 2.54 -14.96
CA VAL A 107 8.18 3.66 -14.74
C VAL A 107 8.06 4.46 -16.03
N VAL A 108 6.84 4.56 -16.55
CA VAL A 108 6.49 5.36 -17.73
C VAL A 108 5.68 6.58 -17.29
N GLY A 109 5.99 7.76 -17.83
CA GLY A 109 5.37 9.03 -17.44
C GLY A 109 6.27 9.86 -16.54
N ASN A 110 5.69 10.55 -15.55
CA ASN A 110 6.47 11.33 -14.58
C ASN A 110 7.35 10.38 -13.75
N SER A 111 8.58 10.80 -13.50
CA SER A 111 9.51 10.02 -12.66
C SER A 111 9.04 10.01 -11.20
N ILE A 112 9.42 8.98 -10.43
CA ILE A 112 9.11 8.91 -9.00
C ILE A 112 9.61 10.15 -8.26
N GLU A 113 10.82 10.63 -8.58
CA GLU A 113 11.42 11.80 -7.93
C GLU A 113 10.64 13.09 -8.23
N GLU A 114 10.13 13.25 -9.45
CA GLU A 114 9.35 14.42 -9.86
C GLU A 114 8.04 14.56 -9.08
N VAL A 115 7.37 13.44 -8.81
CA VAL A 115 6.08 13.42 -8.09
C VAL A 115 6.23 13.08 -6.60
N ARG A 116 7.45 12.93 -6.10
CA ARG A 116 7.73 12.53 -4.72
C ARG A 116 7.25 13.60 -3.75
N SER A 117 6.39 13.19 -2.83
CA SER A 117 5.85 14.06 -1.78
C SER A 117 5.77 13.26 -0.49
N PRO A 118 6.80 13.31 0.39
CA PRO A 118 6.86 12.49 1.59
C PRO A 118 5.66 12.68 2.52
N PHE A 119 5.10 11.58 3.03
CA PHE A 119 3.90 11.59 3.88
C PHE A 119 4.25 11.75 5.35
N LEU A 120 3.39 12.44 6.09
CA LEU A 120 3.41 12.42 7.54
C LEU A 120 3.05 11.02 8.03
N LEU A 121 3.94 10.41 8.81
CA LEU A 121 3.68 9.13 9.47
C LEU A 121 2.83 9.34 10.73
N PRO A 122 2.06 8.32 11.17
CA PRO A 122 1.32 8.41 12.41
C PRO A 122 2.28 8.58 13.60
N GLU A 123 2.17 9.71 14.31
CA GLU A 123 2.89 9.93 15.56
C GLU A 123 2.07 9.38 16.72
N ILE A 124 2.68 8.50 17.53
CA ILE A 124 2.12 8.08 18.81
C ILE A 124 2.84 8.89 19.90
N ASN A 125 2.14 9.87 20.46
CA ASN A 125 2.67 10.60 21.61
C ASN A 125 2.61 9.72 22.87
N LEU A 126 3.75 9.16 23.26
CA LEU A 126 3.90 8.31 24.45
C LEU A 126 4.28 9.11 25.71
N SER A 127 4.43 10.43 25.61
CA SER A 127 4.62 11.29 26.78
C SER A 127 3.27 11.54 27.43
N ASN A 128 3.05 10.94 28.60
CA ASN A 128 1.82 11.05 29.38
C ASN A 128 1.38 12.52 29.57
N GLY A 129 0.07 12.77 29.43
CA GLY A 129 -0.61 13.97 29.90
C GLY A 129 -1.93 13.63 30.60
N PRO A 130 -2.32 14.32 31.70
CA PRO A 130 -3.43 13.98 32.58
C PRO A 130 -4.83 14.31 32.02
N HIS A 131 -4.95 14.61 30.73
CA HIS A 131 -6.19 15.08 30.12
C HIS A 131 -6.52 14.23 28.89
N PHE A 132 -7.22 13.14 29.17
CA PHE A 132 -8.34 12.71 28.34
C PHE A 132 -9.57 13.54 28.73
#